data_AF-A0A9D6IGF2-F1
#
_entry.id   AF-A0A9D6IGF2-F1
#
_cell.length_a   1.000
_cell.length_b   1.000
_cell.length_c   1.000
_cell.angle_alpha   90.00
_cell.angle_beta   90.00
_cell.angle_gamma   90.00
#
_symmetry.space_group_name_H-M   'P 1'
#
loop_
_entity.id
_entity.type
_entity.pdbx_description
1 polymer ?
#
loop_
_entity_poly.entity_id
_entity_poly.type
_entity_poly.pdbx_seq_one_letter_code
_entity_poly.pdbx_strand_id
1 'polypeptide(L)'
;MIAVFVLGFLLLGCVPIAGLGLAWYFGSDAKKSAKGVVVGGKIKDEQHDGKWKEPPKRVDTPHEKRVKETVQRAAAYLKKGLLDGTAPKGHPEAPFSDTETGIASLIGLALLEAGMPPEDPAVRMVLEKVRKVNLQLNSVYVLSTVLLFLNRLNEKKSLMESDRGIIRRLALRLITGQIPSGQWSYATTLLGEKRELQLVKDLQTGKYKPMGVPSTYPSSPLTQFAILALWGARKAGVPVSAPLLRASHYYRKNQLPDGGWGYNNMGYNTTNVDSGTCAGLLALAMEEAIRHDREFNGDPMPPEDPKLGNIHETQRKGFVRLGKAIDRKKDDPRPPSTNKLFGAGAYGDCYFLWGVERVALIYGKPTIESKDWYQWGSEILIKTQQKDGGWIDRFHPAIDTAFAIFFLARANLATDLTESMRSRR
;
A
#
# COMPACT_ATOMS: atom_id res chain seq x y z
N MET A 1 53.19 -23.13 11.38
CA MET A 1 53.06 -24.29 10.47
C MET A 1 52.19 -23.81 9.31
N ILE A 2 52.72 -23.56 8.11
CA ILE A 2 53.16 -24.58 7.13
C ILE A 2 51.94 -25.43 6.74
N ALA A 3 51.18 -25.18 5.66
CA ALA A 3 51.51 -25.00 4.22
C ALA A 3 51.63 -26.33 3.44
N VAL A 4 51.71 -26.23 2.08
CA VAL A 4 51.85 -27.29 1.04
C VAL A 4 50.50 -27.91 0.59
N PHE A 5 50.08 -27.96 -0.69
CA PHE A 5 50.53 -27.29 -1.94
C PHE A 5 49.61 -27.54 -3.20
N VAL A 6 49.87 -26.78 -4.30
CA VAL A 6 49.90 -27.18 -5.75
C VAL A 6 48.61 -27.36 -6.58
N LEU A 7 48.55 -27.09 -7.92
CA LEU A 7 49.19 -26.07 -8.81
C LEU A 7 48.67 -26.21 -10.28
N GLY A 8 48.66 -25.12 -11.07
CA GLY A 8 48.71 -25.11 -12.57
C GLY A 8 47.41 -25.44 -13.34
N PHE A 9 47.14 -25.00 -14.59
CA PHE A 9 47.81 -24.14 -15.61
C PHE A 9 46.70 -23.30 -16.32
N LEU A 10 46.84 -22.00 -16.68
CA LEU A 10 47.37 -21.42 -17.95
C LEU A 10 46.73 -22.00 -19.24
N LEU A 11 46.26 -21.25 -20.27
CA LEU A 11 46.64 -19.96 -20.89
C LEU A 11 45.37 -19.15 -21.29
N LEU A 12 45.26 -17.81 -21.22
CA LEU A 12 45.90 -16.69 -21.97
C LEU A 12 45.49 -16.52 -23.45
N GLY A 13 44.86 -15.36 -23.77
CA GLY A 13 44.54 -14.87 -25.12
C GLY A 13 43.76 -13.53 -25.09
N CYS A 14 44.23 -12.49 -25.78
CA CYS A 14 43.80 -11.09 -25.61
C CYS A 14 42.96 -10.53 -26.78
N VAL A 15 41.82 -9.85 -26.49
CA VAL A 15 41.59 -8.36 -26.58
C VAL A 15 42.26 -7.60 -27.77
N PRO A 16 41.70 -6.56 -28.47
CA PRO A 16 40.33 -5.94 -28.51
C PRO A 16 39.80 -5.36 -29.89
N ILE A 17 38.70 -4.57 -29.85
CA ILE A 17 38.18 -3.50 -30.77
C ILE A 17 37.53 -3.87 -32.13
N ALA A 18 36.25 -3.48 -32.28
CA ALA A 18 35.73 -2.64 -33.38
C ALA A 18 34.34 -2.06 -33.02
N GLY A 19 34.08 -0.80 -33.36
CA GLY A 19 32.76 -0.14 -33.20
C GLY A 19 32.00 0.00 -34.52
N LEU A 20 31.04 0.94 -34.56
CA LEU A 20 29.99 1.13 -35.59
C LEU A 20 28.88 0.06 -35.46
N GLY A 21 27.60 0.37 -35.32
CA GLY A 21 26.89 1.64 -35.49
C GLY A 21 26.08 1.61 -36.78
N LEU A 22 24.77 1.33 -36.68
CA LEU A 22 23.80 1.54 -37.76
C LEU A 22 22.38 1.56 -37.18
N ALA A 23 21.79 2.75 -37.12
CA ALA A 23 20.35 2.91 -37.01
C ALA A 23 19.77 2.89 -38.42
N TRP A 24 18.90 1.93 -38.75
CA TRP A 24 17.92 1.98 -39.86
C TRP A 24 17.05 0.71 -39.89
N TYR A 25 15.80 0.80 -39.40
CA TYR A 25 14.64 -0.12 -39.54
C TYR A 25 13.71 0.15 -38.34
N PHE A 26 12.46 0.63 -38.46
CA PHE A 26 11.66 1.06 -39.61
C PHE A 26 10.92 2.37 -39.28
N GLY A 27 10.67 3.20 -40.30
CA GLY A 27 9.65 4.24 -40.25
C GLY A 27 8.36 3.79 -40.94
N SER A 28 7.27 4.51 -40.68
CA SER A 28 6.00 4.52 -41.41
C SER A 28 5.31 3.16 -41.72
N ASP A 29 4.34 2.77 -40.88
CA ASP A 29 2.95 2.61 -41.36
C ASP A 29 1.95 2.48 -40.20
N ALA A 30 1.34 3.60 -39.81
CA ALA A 30 0.35 3.67 -38.74
C ALA A 30 -0.96 4.34 -39.21
N LYS A 31 -1.42 4.01 -40.43
CA LYS A 31 -2.74 4.41 -40.96
C LYS A 31 -3.35 3.33 -41.86
N LYS A 32 -4.05 2.34 -41.28
CA LYS A 32 -5.23 1.61 -41.83
C LYS A 32 -5.55 0.35 -41.00
N SER A 33 -6.38 0.46 -39.97
CA SER A 33 -7.20 -0.67 -39.49
C SER A 33 -8.32 -0.20 -38.56
N ALA A 34 -9.41 0.31 -39.14
CA ALA A 34 -10.68 0.53 -38.44
C ALA A 34 -11.83 0.44 -39.46
N LYS A 35 -12.11 -0.78 -39.95
CA LYS A 35 -13.37 -1.04 -40.66
C LYS A 35 -14.46 -1.28 -39.62
N GLY A 36 -15.33 -0.30 -39.42
CA GLY A 36 -16.49 -0.44 -38.54
C GLY A 36 -17.51 -1.43 -39.08
N VAL A 37 -18.13 -2.18 -38.18
CA VAL A 37 -19.36 -2.92 -38.47
C VAL A 37 -20.51 -1.91 -38.52
N VAL A 38 -21.21 -1.85 -39.66
CA VAL A 38 -22.37 -0.98 -39.81
C VAL A 38 -23.60 -1.69 -39.23
N VAL A 39 -24.10 -1.19 -38.10
CA VAL A 39 -25.47 -1.49 -37.64
C VAL A 39 -26.30 -0.23 -37.86
N GLY A 40 -27.28 -0.33 -38.75
CA GLY A 40 -28.11 0.81 -39.14
C GLY A 40 -29.12 1.19 -38.06
N GLY A 41 -28.95 2.37 -37.46
CA GLY A 41 -29.96 3.04 -36.65
C GLY A 41 -29.96 4.53 -37.00
N LYS A 42 -31.07 5.08 -37.50
CA LYS A 42 -31.19 6.51 -37.78
C LYS A 42 -31.26 7.27 -36.46
N ILE A 43 -30.15 7.87 -36.04
CA ILE A 43 -30.16 8.94 -35.03
C ILE A 43 -30.72 10.19 -35.73
N LYS A 44 -31.68 10.85 -35.10
CA LYS A 44 -32.14 12.18 -35.55
C LYS A 44 -31.09 13.20 -35.11
N ASP A 45 -30.61 14.01 -36.06
CA ASP A 45 -29.80 15.19 -35.73
C ASP A 45 -30.68 16.24 -35.01
N GLU A 46 -30.71 16.17 -33.68
CA GLU A 46 -31.08 17.33 -32.88
C GLU A 46 -29.91 18.31 -32.90
N GLN A 47 -30.12 19.48 -33.50
CA GLN A 47 -29.15 20.57 -33.51
C GLN A 47 -28.97 21.11 -32.09
N HIS A 48 -28.05 20.52 -31.34
CA HIS A 48 -27.64 21.03 -30.04
C HIS A 48 -26.83 22.32 -30.24
N ASP A 49 -27.29 23.42 -29.66
CA ASP A 49 -26.55 24.67 -29.66
C ASP A 49 -25.23 24.50 -28.89
N GLY A 50 -24.11 24.88 -29.52
CA GLY A 50 -22.77 24.52 -29.09
C GLY A 50 -22.25 25.25 -27.85
N LYS A 51 -22.91 25.09 -26.69
CA LYS A 51 -22.40 25.46 -25.38
C LYS A 51 -22.44 24.28 -24.42
N TRP A 52 -21.29 23.63 -24.26
CA TRP A 52 -21.02 22.73 -23.14
C TRP A 52 -21.28 23.51 -21.84
N LYS A 53 -22.40 23.24 -21.17
CA LYS A 53 -22.66 23.74 -19.82
C LYS A 53 -21.81 22.89 -18.89
N GLU A 54 -20.87 23.50 -18.16
CA GLU A 54 -20.14 22.79 -17.12
C GLU A 54 -21.13 22.07 -16.19
N PRO A 55 -20.91 20.79 -15.84
CA PRO A 55 -21.76 20.11 -14.88
C PRO A 55 -21.79 20.93 -13.58
N PRO A 56 -22.98 21.18 -13.00
CA PRO A 56 -23.11 22.10 -11.87
C PRO A 56 -22.18 21.66 -10.73
N LYS A 57 -21.40 22.62 -10.20
CA LYS A 57 -20.46 22.38 -9.10
C LYS A 57 -21.20 21.72 -7.93
N ARG A 58 -20.88 20.44 -7.68
CA ARG A 58 -21.48 19.66 -6.59
C ARG A 58 -21.27 20.40 -5.27
N VAL A 59 -22.37 20.77 -4.62
CA VAL A 59 -22.35 21.39 -3.29
C VAL A 59 -22.12 20.30 -2.25
N ASP A 60 -21.13 20.49 -1.38
CA ASP A 60 -20.87 19.59 -0.26
C ASP A 60 -22.05 19.54 0.71
N THR A 61 -22.41 18.35 1.16
CA THR A 61 -23.36 18.17 2.27
C THR A 61 -22.83 18.77 3.58
N PRO A 62 -23.69 19.09 4.57
CA PRO A 62 -23.23 19.57 5.88
C PRO A 62 -22.24 18.63 6.58
N HIS A 63 -22.37 17.31 6.37
CA HIS A 63 -21.42 16.33 6.88
C HIS A 63 -20.07 16.40 6.14
N GLU A 64 -20.06 16.46 4.80
CA GLU A 64 -18.83 16.61 4.01
C GLU A 64 -18.06 17.90 4.35
N LYS A 65 -18.76 19.00 4.67
CA LYS A 65 -18.13 20.25 5.16
C LYS A 65 -17.41 20.03 6.49
N ARG A 66 -18.10 19.45 7.49
CA ARG A 66 -17.50 19.10 8.79
C ARG A 66 -16.28 18.19 8.63
N VAL A 67 -16.35 17.18 7.75
CA VAL A 67 -15.21 16.31 7.43
C VAL A 67 -14.03 17.11 6.88
N LYS A 68 -14.26 18.01 5.90
CA LYS A 68 -13.18 18.84 5.32
C LYS A 68 -12.53 19.76 6.36
N GLU A 69 -13.33 20.42 7.21
CA GLU A 69 -12.84 21.26 8.31
C GLU A 69 -12.00 20.44 9.31
N THR A 70 -12.47 19.26 9.71
CA THR A 70 -11.74 18.32 10.57
C THR A 70 -10.41 17.88 9.94
N VAL A 71 -10.38 17.53 8.65
CA VAL A 71 -9.15 17.17 7.92
C VAL A 71 -8.18 18.35 7.83
N GLN A 72 -8.65 19.57 7.57
CA GLN A 72 -7.80 20.77 7.51
C GLN A 72 -7.14 21.07 8.86
N ARG A 73 -7.88 20.98 9.97
CA ARG A 73 -7.32 21.14 11.33
C ARG A 73 -6.27 20.07 11.64
N ALA A 74 -6.51 18.83 11.23
CA ALA A 74 -5.57 17.72 11.41
C ALA A 74 -4.28 17.89 10.57
N ALA A 75 -4.41 18.35 9.33
CA ALA A 75 -3.27 18.66 8.47
C ALA A 75 -2.44 19.84 9.02
N ALA A 76 -3.09 20.86 9.58
CA ALA A 76 -2.40 21.97 10.25
C ALA A 76 -1.61 21.50 11.48
N TYR A 77 -2.21 20.63 12.32
CA TYR A 77 -1.53 19.99 13.46
C TYR A 77 -0.27 19.24 13.01
N LEU A 78 -0.40 18.36 12.00
CA LEU A 78 0.71 17.56 11.49
C LEU A 78 1.81 18.40 10.83
N LYS A 79 1.42 19.40 10.03
CA LYS A 79 2.36 20.35 9.39
C LYS A 79 3.16 21.12 10.43
N LYS A 80 2.50 21.64 11.47
CA LYS A 80 3.17 22.30 12.59
C LYS A 80 4.15 21.35 13.28
N GLY A 81 3.73 20.10 13.55
CA GLY A 81 4.58 19.07 14.13
C GLY A 81 5.90 18.85 13.38
N LEU A 82 5.84 18.78 12.04
CA LEU A 82 7.04 18.65 11.21
C LEU A 82 7.91 19.90 11.24
N LEU A 83 7.33 21.08 11.01
CA LEU A 83 8.08 22.33 10.86
C LEU A 83 8.72 22.81 12.17
N ASP A 84 8.03 22.62 13.30
CA ASP A 84 8.54 22.98 14.63
C ASP A 84 9.51 21.92 15.20
N GLY A 85 9.74 20.81 14.48
CA GLY A 85 10.60 19.70 14.91
C GLY A 85 10.05 18.89 16.10
N THR A 86 8.75 19.02 16.39
CA THR A 86 8.05 18.35 17.51
C THR A 86 7.40 17.01 17.11
N ALA A 87 7.41 16.66 15.83
CA ALA A 87 7.05 15.33 15.34
C ALA A 87 7.93 14.23 16.00
N PRO A 88 7.39 13.04 16.29
CA PRO A 88 8.10 12.02 17.05
C PRO A 88 9.26 11.44 16.25
N LYS A 89 10.44 11.36 16.87
CA LYS A 89 11.69 10.88 16.25
C LYS A 89 11.88 9.35 16.30
N GLY A 90 10.83 8.62 16.65
CA GLY A 90 10.87 7.18 16.92
C GLY A 90 10.84 6.86 18.41
N HIS A 91 11.14 5.60 18.75
CA HIS A 91 11.19 5.12 20.14
C HIS A 91 12.67 4.87 20.53
N PRO A 92 13.15 5.31 21.71
CA PRO A 92 14.54 5.14 22.12
C PRO A 92 15.02 3.68 22.10
N GLU A 93 14.11 2.74 22.39
CA GLU A 93 14.39 1.30 22.45
C GLU A 93 14.11 0.55 21.13
N ALA A 94 13.79 1.25 20.04
CA ALA A 94 13.57 0.63 18.73
C ALA A 94 14.86 0.69 17.89
N PRO A 95 15.65 -0.39 17.76
CA PRO A 95 16.97 -0.38 17.12
C PRO A 95 16.93 -0.31 15.58
N PHE A 96 15.81 0.14 15.00
CA PHE A 96 15.65 0.28 13.56
C PHE A 96 16.16 1.66 13.11
N SER A 97 17.12 1.62 12.18
CA SER A 97 18.07 2.71 11.86
C SER A 97 17.49 4.05 11.37
N ASP A 98 16.17 4.15 11.14
CA ASP A 98 15.52 5.42 10.81
C ASP A 98 13.98 5.39 11.03
N THR A 99 13.56 5.17 12.28
CA THR A 99 12.12 5.24 12.61
C THR A 99 11.55 6.66 12.37
N GLU A 100 12.37 7.70 12.51
CA GLU A 100 11.99 9.10 12.25
C GLU A 100 11.59 9.34 10.80
N THR A 101 12.35 8.88 9.79
CA THR A 101 11.96 9.02 8.38
C THR A 101 10.71 8.20 8.05
N GLY A 102 10.52 7.03 8.69
CA GLY A 102 9.30 6.25 8.53
C GLY A 102 8.05 6.99 9.01
N ILE A 103 8.14 7.66 10.17
CA ILE A 103 7.08 8.53 10.71
C ILE A 103 6.88 9.76 9.83
N ALA A 104 7.96 10.46 9.47
CA ALA A 104 7.89 11.66 8.64
C ALA A 104 7.23 11.36 7.28
N SER A 105 7.49 10.19 6.69
CA SER A 105 6.85 9.73 5.45
C SER A 105 5.36 9.43 5.63
N LEU A 106 4.95 8.83 6.76
CA LEU A 106 3.54 8.62 7.09
C LEU A 106 2.80 9.96 7.23
N ILE A 107 3.42 10.95 7.88
CA ILE A 107 2.88 12.31 8.02
C ILE A 107 2.81 13.01 6.67
N GLY A 108 3.89 12.97 5.87
CA GLY A 108 3.93 13.56 4.53
C GLY A 108 2.88 12.97 3.59
N LEU A 109 2.61 11.67 3.70
CA LEU A 109 1.50 11.02 3.01
C LEU A 109 0.16 11.60 3.47
N ALA A 110 -0.08 11.73 4.77
CA ALA A 110 -1.32 12.29 5.29
C ALA A 110 -1.55 13.75 4.86
N LEU A 111 -0.48 14.56 4.75
CA LEU A 111 -0.58 15.91 4.20
C LEU A 111 -1.00 15.90 2.72
N LEU A 112 -0.45 15.00 1.89
CA LEU A 112 -0.87 14.84 0.48
C LEU A 112 -2.34 14.39 0.36
N GLU A 113 -2.81 13.49 1.24
CA GLU A 113 -4.23 13.07 1.29
C GLU A 113 -5.16 14.18 1.77
N ALA A 114 -4.71 15.05 2.68
CA ALA A 114 -5.42 16.25 3.08
C ALA A 114 -5.45 17.36 2.00
N GLY A 115 -4.89 17.10 0.81
CA GLY A 115 -4.89 18.03 -0.33
C GLY A 115 -3.75 19.05 -0.33
N MET A 116 -2.74 18.88 0.53
CA MET A 116 -1.55 19.74 0.54
C MET A 116 -0.72 19.51 -0.73
N PRO A 117 -0.25 20.57 -1.43
CA PRO A 117 0.49 20.41 -2.68
C PRO A 117 1.90 19.84 -2.44
N PRO A 118 2.49 19.13 -3.42
CA PRO A 118 3.89 18.69 -3.43
C PRO A 118 4.92 19.80 -3.12
N GLU A 119 4.55 21.05 -3.38
CA GLU A 119 5.36 22.25 -3.18
C GLU A 119 5.39 22.76 -1.73
N ASP A 120 4.52 22.26 -0.85
CA ASP A 120 4.45 22.76 0.54
C ASP A 120 5.77 22.53 1.29
N PRO A 121 6.26 23.49 2.09
CA PRO A 121 7.48 23.33 2.87
C PRO A 121 7.55 22.05 3.70
N ALA A 122 6.45 21.59 4.29
CA ALA A 122 6.43 20.36 5.08
C ALA A 122 6.56 19.10 4.20
N VAL A 123 5.90 19.08 3.03
CA VAL A 123 6.01 17.95 2.08
C VAL A 123 7.41 17.89 1.46
N ARG A 124 8.00 19.04 1.13
CA ARG A 124 9.39 19.14 0.66
C ARG A 124 10.39 18.67 1.72
N MET A 125 10.21 19.07 2.99
CA MET A 125 11.05 18.61 4.10
C MET A 125 11.04 17.08 4.24
N VAL A 126 9.86 16.43 4.12
CA VAL A 126 9.76 14.97 4.14
C VAL A 126 10.49 14.34 2.94
N LEU A 127 10.31 14.88 1.72
CA LEU A 127 11.02 14.38 0.53
C LEU A 127 12.54 14.54 0.64
N GLU A 128 13.03 15.66 1.16
CA GLU A 128 14.47 15.86 1.41
C GLU A 128 15.01 14.87 2.44
N LYS A 129 14.24 14.54 3.48
CA LYS A 129 14.59 13.51 4.46
C LYS A 129 14.67 12.14 3.80
N VAL A 130 13.69 11.78 2.96
CA VAL A 130 13.67 10.54 2.17
C VAL A 130 14.83 10.46 1.17
N ARG A 131 15.23 11.56 0.54
CA ARG A 131 16.40 11.61 -0.35
C ARG A 131 17.74 11.44 0.39
N LYS A 132 17.78 11.84 1.66
CA LYS A 132 18.91 11.61 2.58
C LYS A 132 18.82 10.25 3.29
N VAL A 133 17.77 9.45 3.04
CA VAL A 133 17.53 8.22 3.79
C VAL A 133 18.67 7.24 3.58
N ASN A 134 19.19 6.70 4.68
CA ASN A 134 20.35 5.82 4.60
C ASN A 134 19.97 4.56 3.82
N LEU A 135 20.81 4.16 2.86
CA LEU A 135 20.66 2.89 2.15
C LEU A 135 20.69 1.66 3.07
N GLN A 136 20.96 1.82 4.37
CA GLN A 136 20.84 0.78 5.39
C GLN A 136 19.43 0.65 6.05
N LEU A 137 18.37 1.28 5.52
CA LEU A 137 16.99 1.00 5.98
C LEU A 137 16.66 -0.50 5.92
N ASN A 138 16.26 -1.09 7.04
CA ASN A 138 15.87 -2.51 7.11
C ASN A 138 14.47 -2.77 7.71
N SER A 139 13.78 -1.79 8.30
CA SER A 139 12.44 -1.99 8.90
C SER A 139 11.32 -2.00 7.84
N VAL A 140 10.46 -3.02 7.88
CA VAL A 140 9.32 -3.17 6.94
C VAL A 140 8.35 -1.99 7.03
N TYR A 141 8.06 -1.48 8.22
CA TYR A 141 7.19 -0.30 8.37
C TYR A 141 7.82 0.95 7.74
N VAL A 142 9.10 1.21 8.00
CA VAL A 142 9.81 2.39 7.46
C VAL A 142 9.90 2.31 5.93
N LEU A 143 10.31 1.15 5.39
CA LEU A 143 10.35 0.93 3.94
C LEU A 143 8.96 1.15 3.32
N SER A 144 7.91 0.63 3.95
CA SER A 144 6.55 0.74 3.43
C SER A 144 6.02 2.18 3.46
N THR A 145 6.21 2.94 4.54
CA THR A 145 5.72 4.33 4.60
C THR A 145 6.48 5.27 3.67
N VAL A 146 7.80 5.08 3.51
CA VAL A 146 8.58 5.80 2.49
C VAL A 146 8.07 5.49 1.08
N LEU A 147 7.85 4.21 0.76
CA LEU A 147 7.32 3.80 -0.55
C LEU A 147 5.92 4.37 -0.81
N LEU A 148 5.00 4.30 0.17
CA LEU A 148 3.65 4.84 0.03
C LEU A 148 3.67 6.36 -0.19
N PHE A 149 4.49 7.10 0.55
CA PHE A 149 4.69 8.54 0.35
C PHE A 149 5.22 8.86 -1.04
N LEU A 150 6.30 8.20 -1.48
CA LEU A 150 6.88 8.43 -2.81
C LEU A 150 5.91 8.05 -3.94
N ASN A 151 5.16 6.96 -3.81
CA ASN A 151 4.16 6.53 -4.79
C ASN A 151 3.06 7.59 -4.95
N ARG A 152 2.48 8.05 -3.83
CA ARG A 152 1.45 9.11 -3.83
C ARG A 152 1.99 10.46 -4.32
N LEU A 153 3.23 10.80 -3.95
CA LEU A 153 3.88 12.00 -4.46
C LEU A 153 4.07 11.94 -5.98
N ASN A 154 4.49 10.80 -6.53
CA ASN A 154 4.63 10.58 -7.97
C ASN A 154 3.30 10.72 -8.73
N GLU A 155 2.18 10.29 -8.13
CA GLU A 155 0.83 10.47 -8.68
C GLU A 155 0.38 11.94 -8.71
N LYS A 156 0.83 12.77 -7.76
CA LYS A 156 0.55 14.22 -7.73
C LYS A 156 1.52 15.02 -8.60
N LYS A 157 2.77 14.57 -8.72
CA LYS A 157 3.86 15.22 -9.43
C LYS A 157 4.93 14.18 -9.79
N SER A 158 5.18 13.97 -11.09
CA SER A 158 6.21 13.03 -11.54
C SER A 158 7.53 13.27 -10.82
N LEU A 159 8.05 12.21 -10.21
CA LEU A 159 9.34 12.22 -9.54
C LEU A 159 10.51 12.27 -10.54
N MET A 160 11.71 12.54 -10.00
CA MET A 160 12.96 12.43 -10.74
C MET A 160 13.39 10.96 -10.87
N GLU A 161 14.30 10.65 -11.80
CA GLU A 161 14.75 9.26 -11.97
C GLU A 161 15.56 8.73 -10.78
N SER A 162 16.26 9.61 -10.05
CA SER A 162 16.91 9.28 -8.78
C SER A 162 15.91 8.83 -7.71
N ASP A 163 14.79 9.55 -7.56
CA ASP A 163 13.71 9.19 -6.64
C ASP A 163 13.04 7.86 -7.06
N ARG A 164 12.85 7.61 -8.37
CA ARG A 164 12.39 6.30 -8.87
C ARG A 164 13.40 5.18 -8.59
N GLY A 165 14.71 5.48 -8.64
CA GLY A 165 15.77 4.57 -8.18
C GLY A 165 15.63 4.20 -6.70
N ILE A 166 15.27 5.16 -5.83
CA ILE A 166 14.96 4.90 -4.42
C ILE A 166 13.77 3.95 -4.30
N ILE A 167 12.66 4.20 -5.02
CA ILE A 167 11.48 3.31 -5.02
C ILE A 167 11.88 1.88 -5.38
N ARG A 168 12.60 1.68 -6.49
CA ARG A 168 13.04 0.34 -6.94
C ARG A 168 13.83 -0.39 -5.85
N ARG A 169 14.85 0.26 -5.29
CA ARG A 169 15.74 -0.34 -4.29
C ARG A 169 15.04 -0.67 -2.97
N LEU A 170 14.19 0.23 -2.47
CA LEU A 170 13.44 -0.01 -1.23
C LEU A 170 12.36 -1.08 -1.42
N ALA A 171 11.72 -1.16 -2.59
CA ALA A 171 10.76 -2.21 -2.91
C ALA A 171 11.43 -3.59 -3.06
N LEU A 172 12.56 -3.69 -3.76
CA LEU A 172 13.33 -4.93 -3.85
C LEU A 172 13.82 -5.41 -2.48
N ARG A 173 14.22 -4.49 -1.60
CA ARG A 173 14.54 -4.80 -0.21
C ARG A 173 13.33 -5.26 0.60
N LEU A 174 12.19 -4.61 0.42
CA LEU A 174 10.93 -5.04 1.04
C LEU A 174 10.60 -6.48 0.62
N ILE A 175 10.79 -6.86 -0.66
CA ILE A 175 10.62 -8.23 -1.15
C ILE A 175 11.54 -9.26 -0.46
N THR A 176 12.75 -8.89 0.02
CA THR A 176 13.60 -9.82 0.80
C THR A 176 13.05 -10.14 2.19
N GLY A 177 12.22 -9.25 2.75
CA GLY A 177 11.56 -9.46 4.04
C GLY A 177 10.40 -10.44 4.01
N GLN A 178 9.96 -10.90 2.84
CA GLN A 178 8.89 -11.88 2.77
C GLN A 178 9.39 -13.23 3.31
N ILE A 179 8.73 -13.73 4.35
CA ILE A 179 9.03 -15.02 4.97
C ILE A 179 8.34 -16.16 4.20
N PRO A 180 8.77 -17.44 4.35
CA PRO A 180 8.22 -18.57 3.59
C PRO A 180 6.69 -18.74 3.61
N SER A 181 5.97 -18.22 4.62
CA SER A 181 4.51 -18.24 4.67
C SER A 181 3.83 -17.28 3.69
N GLY A 182 4.55 -16.31 3.11
CA GLY A 182 3.99 -15.22 2.30
C GLY A 182 3.76 -13.90 3.07
N GLN A 183 3.97 -13.89 4.38
CA GLN A 183 3.86 -12.69 5.23
C GLN A 183 5.19 -11.93 5.37
N TRP A 184 5.18 -10.84 6.13
CA TRP A 184 6.37 -10.09 6.53
C TRP A 184 6.57 -10.07 8.06
N SER A 185 7.83 -10.11 8.50
CA SER A 185 8.28 -9.77 9.86
C SER A 185 8.71 -8.30 9.94
N TYR A 186 9.24 -7.83 11.08
CA TYR A 186 9.62 -6.41 11.23
C TYR A 186 10.85 -6.00 10.40
N ALA A 187 11.73 -6.93 10.04
CA ALA A 187 13.03 -6.63 9.43
C ALA A 187 13.19 -7.29 8.05
N THR A 188 13.99 -6.64 7.20
CA THR A 188 14.39 -7.08 5.86
C THR A 188 15.90 -7.31 5.81
N THR A 189 16.38 -8.04 4.81
CA THR A 189 17.80 -8.22 4.57
C THR A 189 18.33 -7.18 3.60
N LEU A 190 19.44 -6.53 3.96
CA LEU A 190 20.15 -5.59 3.11
C LEU A 190 20.65 -6.28 1.82
N LEU A 191 20.45 -5.62 0.69
CA LEU A 191 20.89 -6.07 -0.63
C LEU A 191 22.13 -5.29 -1.05
N GLY A 192 23.18 -6.01 -1.42
CA GLY A 192 24.23 -5.50 -2.31
C GLY A 192 23.83 -5.74 -3.78
N GLU A 193 24.39 -4.96 -4.69
CA GLU A 193 23.99 -4.88 -6.11
C GLU A 193 23.85 -6.24 -6.81
N LYS A 194 24.81 -7.16 -6.59
CA LYS A 194 24.75 -8.53 -7.16
C LYS A 194 23.50 -9.31 -6.73
N ARG A 195 23.05 -9.16 -5.48
CA ARG A 195 21.81 -9.79 -4.98
C ARG A 195 20.57 -9.07 -5.46
N GLU A 196 20.62 -7.75 -5.63
CA GLU A 196 19.53 -6.94 -6.20
C GLU A 196 19.24 -7.38 -7.66
N LEU A 197 20.28 -7.47 -8.49
CA LEU A 197 20.18 -7.95 -9.88
C LEU A 197 19.67 -9.39 -9.96
N GLN A 198 20.17 -10.28 -9.10
CA GLN A 198 19.71 -11.67 -9.05
C GLN A 198 18.23 -11.77 -8.63
N LEU A 199 17.78 -11.00 -7.64
CA LEU A 199 16.38 -10.96 -7.22
C LEU A 199 15.46 -10.47 -8.34
N VAL A 200 15.84 -9.42 -9.07
CA VAL A 200 15.08 -8.94 -10.24
C VAL A 200 14.94 -10.05 -11.29
N LYS A 201 16.03 -10.76 -11.59
CA LYS A 201 16.03 -11.88 -12.54
C LYS A 201 15.16 -13.05 -12.05
N ASP A 202 15.16 -13.37 -10.76
CA ASP A 202 14.35 -14.45 -10.19
C ASP A 202 12.85 -14.09 -10.17
N LEU A 203 12.51 -12.82 -9.95
CA LEU A 203 11.14 -12.32 -10.12
C LEU A 203 10.70 -12.43 -11.60
N GLN A 204 11.47 -11.85 -12.53
CA GLN A 204 11.20 -11.83 -13.97
C GLN A 204 11.20 -13.22 -14.64
N THR A 205 11.75 -14.26 -13.99
CA THR A 205 11.75 -15.64 -14.52
C THR A 205 10.87 -16.59 -13.71
N GLY A 206 10.04 -16.09 -12.79
CA GLY A 206 9.13 -16.90 -11.97
C GLY A 206 9.81 -17.81 -10.95
N LYS A 207 11.11 -17.61 -10.70
CA LYS A 207 11.94 -18.41 -9.78
C LYS A 207 11.94 -17.87 -8.36
N TYR A 208 11.32 -16.72 -8.12
CA TYR A 208 11.25 -16.09 -6.80
C TYR A 208 10.70 -17.01 -5.71
N LYS A 209 11.50 -17.16 -4.64
CA LYS A 209 11.14 -17.82 -3.40
C LYS A 209 11.37 -16.85 -2.23
N PRO A 210 10.41 -16.68 -1.31
CA PRO A 210 10.61 -15.90 -0.10
C PRO A 210 11.63 -16.60 0.80
N MET A 211 12.71 -15.88 1.10
CA MET A 211 13.84 -16.34 1.93
C MET A 211 14.02 -15.49 3.19
N GLY A 212 13.06 -14.62 3.52
CA GLY A 212 13.09 -13.79 4.71
C GLY A 212 13.17 -14.65 5.96
N VAL A 213 14.15 -14.37 6.82
CA VAL A 213 14.28 -15.02 8.13
C VAL A 213 13.20 -14.42 9.06
N PRO A 214 12.43 -15.24 9.80
CA PRO A 214 11.53 -14.75 10.84
C PRO A 214 12.30 -14.07 11.99
N SER A 215 12.63 -12.78 11.82
CA SER A 215 13.37 -11.98 12.80
C SER A 215 12.55 -11.67 14.06
N THR A 216 11.23 -11.71 13.95
CA THR A 216 10.19 -11.46 14.98
C THR A 216 8.85 -11.95 14.45
N TYR A 217 7.82 -12.02 15.31
CA TYR A 217 6.46 -12.47 14.97
C TYR A 217 5.91 -11.77 13.71
N PRO A 218 5.69 -12.49 12.59
CA PRO A 218 5.10 -11.91 11.38
C PRO A 218 3.64 -11.56 11.63
N SER A 219 3.17 -10.45 11.07
CA SER A 219 1.83 -9.93 11.38
C SER A 219 1.04 -9.48 10.16
N SER A 220 -0.28 -9.50 10.30
CA SER A 220 -1.23 -9.03 9.30
C SER A 220 -1.04 -7.52 9.00
N PRO A 221 -0.82 -6.64 10.00
CA PRO A 221 -0.43 -5.25 9.76
C PRO A 221 0.84 -5.05 8.93
N LEU A 222 1.93 -5.76 9.26
CA LEU A 222 3.18 -5.69 8.49
C LEU A 222 2.96 -6.08 7.03
N THR A 223 2.25 -7.20 6.83
CA THR A 223 1.90 -7.71 5.50
C THR A 223 1.06 -6.71 4.74
N GLN A 224 0.05 -6.10 5.37
CA GLN A 224 -0.81 -5.07 4.77
C GLN A 224 -0.03 -3.82 4.30
N PHE A 225 0.92 -3.34 5.10
CA PHE A 225 1.80 -2.24 4.70
C PHE A 225 2.69 -2.63 3.53
N ALA A 226 3.30 -3.82 3.60
CA ALA A 226 4.20 -4.32 2.57
C ALA A 226 3.49 -4.46 1.22
N ILE A 227 2.32 -5.11 1.17
CA ILE A 227 1.60 -5.35 -0.09
C ILE A 227 1.12 -4.04 -0.75
N LEU A 228 0.72 -3.02 0.02
CA LEU A 228 0.37 -1.70 -0.55
C LEU A 228 1.58 -0.96 -1.10
N ALA A 229 2.71 -1.00 -0.38
CA ALA A 229 3.95 -0.38 -0.84
C ALA A 229 4.45 -1.03 -2.14
N LEU A 230 4.41 -2.36 -2.22
CA LEU A 230 4.74 -3.13 -3.43
C LEU A 230 3.73 -2.90 -4.57
N TRP A 231 2.44 -2.81 -4.27
CA TRP A 231 1.39 -2.51 -5.26
C TRP A 231 1.71 -1.24 -6.04
N GLY A 232 2.04 -0.14 -5.36
CA GLY A 232 2.44 1.12 -6.01
C GLY A 232 3.83 1.06 -6.65
N ALA A 233 4.78 0.30 -6.09
CA ALA A 233 6.13 0.18 -6.61
C ALA A 233 6.22 -0.43 -8.02
N ARG A 234 5.17 -1.12 -8.50
CA ARG A 234 5.08 -1.54 -9.92
C ARG A 234 5.24 -0.37 -10.89
N LYS A 235 4.82 0.85 -10.50
CA LYS A 235 4.90 2.06 -11.33
C LYS A 235 6.36 2.50 -11.56
N ALA A 236 7.30 1.97 -10.78
CA ALA A 236 8.74 2.09 -11.00
C ALA A 236 9.35 0.88 -11.77
N GLY A 237 8.54 -0.06 -12.26
CA GLY A 237 8.99 -1.24 -13.01
C GLY A 237 9.48 -2.40 -12.14
N VAL A 238 9.12 -2.44 -10.86
CA VAL A 238 9.42 -3.59 -9.98
C VAL A 238 8.39 -4.70 -10.23
N PRO A 239 8.79 -5.94 -10.57
CA PRO A 239 7.86 -7.07 -10.64
C PRO A 239 7.45 -7.47 -9.22
N VAL A 240 6.15 -7.58 -8.98
CA VAL A 240 5.53 -7.74 -7.65
C VAL A 240 4.42 -8.79 -7.60
N SER A 241 4.00 -9.36 -8.73
CA SER A 241 2.94 -10.37 -8.78
C SER A 241 3.26 -11.58 -7.90
N ALA A 242 4.48 -12.12 -7.99
CA ALA A 242 4.89 -13.27 -7.19
C ALA A 242 4.83 -13.03 -5.66
N PRO A 243 5.43 -11.97 -5.08
CA PRO A 243 5.29 -11.70 -3.65
C PRO A 243 3.85 -11.34 -3.23
N LEU A 244 3.08 -10.62 -4.04
CA LEU A 244 1.68 -10.28 -3.72
C LEU A 244 0.78 -11.52 -3.69
N LEU A 245 0.90 -12.41 -4.68
CA LEU A 245 0.13 -13.66 -4.74
C LEU A 245 0.50 -14.63 -3.60
N ARG A 246 1.77 -14.63 -3.14
CA ARG A 246 2.17 -15.38 -1.93
C ARG A 246 1.52 -14.84 -0.66
N ALA A 247 1.32 -13.53 -0.55
CA ALA A 247 0.57 -12.95 0.57
C ALA A 247 -0.90 -13.40 0.54
N SER A 248 -1.54 -13.41 -0.63
CA SER A 248 -2.92 -13.91 -0.76
C SER A 248 -3.06 -15.40 -0.44
N HIS A 249 -2.09 -16.23 -0.89
CA HIS A 249 -2.03 -17.67 -0.54
C HIS A 249 -2.09 -17.91 0.97
N TYR A 250 -1.34 -17.11 1.76
CA TYR A 250 -1.42 -17.14 3.22
C TYR A 250 -2.85 -16.93 3.72
N TYR A 251 -3.52 -15.86 3.28
CA TYR A 251 -4.86 -15.52 3.79
C TYR A 251 -5.91 -16.54 3.32
N ARG A 252 -5.87 -17.02 2.07
CA ARG A 252 -6.76 -18.09 1.58
C ARG A 252 -6.59 -19.41 2.35
N LYS A 253 -5.38 -19.70 2.85
CA LYS A 253 -5.10 -20.91 3.64
C LYS A 253 -5.44 -20.78 5.13
N ASN A 254 -5.36 -19.59 5.72
CA ASN A 254 -5.39 -19.39 7.18
C ASN A 254 -6.59 -18.55 7.67
N GLN A 255 -7.74 -18.59 6.98
CA GLN A 255 -8.97 -17.96 7.46
C GLN A 255 -9.51 -18.68 8.71
N LEU A 256 -9.89 -17.93 9.73
CA LEU A 256 -10.48 -18.44 10.96
C LEU A 256 -11.93 -18.90 10.74
N PRO A 257 -12.48 -19.80 11.57
CA PRO A 257 -13.88 -20.24 11.47
C PRO A 257 -14.91 -19.12 11.56
N ASP A 258 -14.58 -17.98 12.19
CA ASP A 258 -15.45 -16.80 12.28
C ASP A 258 -15.45 -15.91 11.01
N GLY A 259 -14.64 -16.28 10.01
CA GLY A 259 -14.44 -15.57 8.74
C GLY A 259 -13.29 -14.55 8.75
N GLY A 260 -12.65 -14.31 9.89
CA GLY A 260 -11.58 -13.32 10.02
C GLY A 260 -10.17 -13.89 9.92
N TRP A 261 -9.20 -13.04 10.24
CA TRP A 261 -7.79 -13.41 10.39
C TRP A 261 -7.18 -12.70 11.60
N GLY A 262 -6.37 -13.42 12.37
CA GLY A 262 -5.70 -12.88 13.56
C GLY A 262 -4.57 -11.89 13.27
N TYR A 263 -4.00 -11.35 14.35
CA TYR A 263 -2.86 -10.42 14.30
C TYR A 263 -1.58 -11.05 13.74
N ASN A 264 -1.22 -12.25 14.20
CA ASN A 264 -0.01 -12.97 13.85
C ASN A 264 -0.31 -14.47 13.66
N ASN A 265 0.68 -15.23 13.19
CA ASN A 265 0.53 -16.64 12.83
C ASN A 265 0.81 -17.64 14.00
N MET A 266 0.84 -17.19 15.26
CA MET A 266 1.04 -18.09 16.40
C MET A 266 -0.26 -18.79 16.80
N GLY A 267 -0.52 -19.95 16.19
CA GLY A 267 -1.69 -20.78 16.47
C GLY A 267 -3.02 -20.13 16.04
N TYR A 268 -4.13 -20.52 16.68
CA TYR A 268 -5.44 -19.87 16.53
C TYR A 268 -5.47 -18.52 17.25
N ASN A 269 -4.63 -17.57 16.82
CA ASN A 269 -4.62 -16.24 17.41
C ASN A 269 -5.91 -15.48 17.06
N THR A 270 -6.80 -15.34 18.03
CA THR A 270 -8.07 -14.60 17.94
C THR A 270 -7.94 -13.13 18.36
N THR A 271 -6.73 -12.65 18.66
CA THR A 271 -6.49 -11.23 18.97
C THR A 271 -6.42 -10.37 17.71
N ASN A 272 -6.92 -9.15 17.83
CA ASN A 272 -6.90 -8.10 16.79
C ASN A 272 -7.46 -8.52 15.42
N VAL A 273 -8.48 -9.38 15.43
CA VAL A 273 -9.07 -9.97 14.23
C VAL A 273 -9.70 -8.93 13.29
N ASP A 274 -10.15 -7.79 13.78
CA ASP A 274 -10.81 -6.78 12.93
C ASP A 274 -9.77 -6.15 11.97
N SER A 275 -8.60 -5.76 12.47
CA SER A 275 -7.50 -5.26 11.63
C SER A 275 -6.83 -6.35 10.77
N GLY A 276 -6.72 -7.59 11.27
CA GLY A 276 -6.24 -8.72 10.48
C GLY A 276 -7.20 -9.07 9.33
N THR A 277 -8.51 -8.89 9.54
CA THR A 277 -9.52 -9.08 8.49
C THR A 277 -9.40 -8.04 7.38
N CYS A 278 -9.12 -6.78 7.71
CA CYS A 278 -8.84 -5.75 6.70
C CYS A 278 -7.60 -6.11 5.86
N ALA A 279 -6.53 -6.59 6.49
CA ALA A 279 -5.31 -7.02 5.81
C ALA A 279 -5.54 -8.25 4.89
N GLY A 280 -6.33 -9.22 5.34
CA GLY A 280 -6.71 -10.39 4.54
C GLY A 280 -7.53 -10.00 3.32
N LEU A 281 -8.62 -9.26 3.50
CA LEU A 281 -9.46 -8.77 2.40
C LEU A 281 -8.65 -7.96 1.37
N LEU A 282 -7.66 -7.18 1.81
CA LEU A 282 -6.79 -6.42 0.92
C LEU A 282 -5.89 -7.33 0.05
N ALA A 283 -5.30 -8.38 0.63
CA ALA A 283 -4.49 -9.34 -0.13
C ALA A 283 -5.32 -10.11 -1.16
N LEU A 284 -6.56 -10.49 -0.81
CA LEU A 284 -7.49 -11.16 -1.73
C LEU A 284 -7.87 -10.23 -2.91
N ALA A 285 -8.06 -8.93 -2.66
CA ALA A 285 -8.33 -7.97 -3.73
C ALA A 285 -7.15 -7.84 -4.70
N MET A 286 -5.91 -7.87 -4.18
CA MET A 286 -4.71 -7.81 -5.02
C MET A 286 -4.54 -9.09 -5.85
N GLU A 287 -4.83 -10.28 -5.32
CA GLU A 287 -4.85 -11.51 -6.13
C GLU A 287 -5.92 -11.44 -7.22
N GLU A 288 -7.14 -11.04 -6.88
CA GLU A 288 -8.22 -10.94 -7.86
C GLU A 288 -7.86 -9.93 -8.96
N ALA A 289 -7.28 -8.78 -8.60
CA ALA A 289 -6.79 -7.81 -9.58
C ALA A 289 -5.71 -8.43 -10.48
N ILE A 290 -4.59 -8.91 -9.92
CA ILE A 290 -3.44 -9.47 -10.66
C ILE A 290 -3.87 -10.59 -11.62
N ARG A 291 -4.75 -11.50 -11.20
CA ARG A 291 -5.11 -12.68 -12.02
C ARG A 291 -5.96 -12.38 -13.25
N HIS A 292 -6.60 -11.21 -13.31
CA HIS A 292 -7.52 -10.85 -14.40
C HIS A 292 -7.15 -9.54 -15.10
N ASP A 293 -6.14 -8.82 -14.61
CA ASP A 293 -5.66 -7.57 -15.21
C ASP A 293 -4.58 -7.85 -16.26
N ARG A 294 -4.89 -7.52 -17.51
CA ARG A 294 -3.98 -7.73 -18.66
C ARG A 294 -2.87 -6.68 -18.74
N GLU A 295 -2.92 -5.62 -17.94
CA GLU A 295 -1.91 -4.56 -17.89
C GLU A 295 -0.77 -4.85 -16.88
N PHE A 296 -0.82 -5.99 -16.18
CA PHE A 296 0.32 -6.48 -15.39
C PHE A 296 1.46 -6.97 -16.31
N ASN A 297 2.23 -5.99 -16.80
CA ASN A 297 3.34 -6.07 -17.78
C ASN A 297 4.27 -7.28 -17.67
N GLY A 298 3.86 -8.43 -18.20
CA GLY A 298 4.71 -9.63 -18.38
C GLY A 298 5.31 -10.21 -17.10
N ASP A 299 4.84 -9.81 -15.92
CA ASP A 299 5.33 -10.27 -14.62
C ASP A 299 4.91 -11.74 -14.43
N PRO A 300 5.83 -12.71 -14.23
CA PRO A 300 5.48 -14.11 -14.13
C PRO A 300 4.47 -14.37 -13.01
N MET A 301 3.30 -14.86 -13.41
CA MET A 301 2.21 -15.18 -12.51
C MET A 301 2.26 -16.66 -12.12
N PRO A 302 2.53 -17.00 -10.84
CA PRO A 302 2.39 -18.36 -10.37
C PRO A 302 0.95 -18.87 -10.58
N PRO A 303 0.78 -20.14 -10.97
CA PRO A 303 -0.54 -20.73 -11.10
C PRO A 303 -1.29 -20.68 -9.77
N GLU A 304 -2.62 -20.72 -9.84
CA GLU A 304 -3.44 -20.88 -8.65
C GLU A 304 -3.21 -22.26 -8.03
N ASP A 305 -3.13 -22.33 -6.69
CA ASP A 305 -3.05 -23.59 -5.97
C ASP A 305 -4.48 -24.16 -5.84
N PRO A 306 -4.80 -25.29 -6.50
CA PRO A 306 -6.16 -25.83 -6.56
C PRO A 306 -6.67 -26.35 -5.20
N LYS A 307 -5.82 -26.36 -4.17
CA LYS A 307 -6.21 -26.71 -2.78
C LYS A 307 -6.72 -25.52 -1.98
N LEU A 308 -6.64 -24.29 -2.51
CA LEU A 308 -7.17 -23.11 -1.84
C LEU A 308 -8.69 -23.01 -1.99
N GLY A 309 -9.37 -22.61 -0.91
CA GLY A 309 -10.79 -22.29 -0.95
C GLY A 309 -11.14 -21.17 -1.94
N ASN A 310 -12.37 -21.17 -2.45
CA ASN A 310 -12.87 -20.17 -3.40
C ASN A 310 -12.68 -18.74 -2.86
N ILE A 311 -12.04 -17.88 -3.66
CA ILE A 311 -11.67 -16.53 -3.23
C ILE A 311 -12.87 -15.65 -2.84
N HIS A 312 -13.98 -15.74 -3.57
CA HIS A 312 -15.18 -14.94 -3.28
C HIS A 312 -15.90 -15.40 -2.01
N GLU A 313 -15.90 -16.70 -1.71
CA GLU A 313 -16.43 -17.21 -0.44
C GLU A 313 -15.53 -16.78 0.75
N THR A 314 -14.21 -16.80 0.55
CA THR A 314 -13.24 -16.29 1.53
C THR A 314 -13.46 -14.78 1.78
N GLN A 315 -13.65 -13.99 0.72
CA GLN A 315 -13.99 -12.55 0.81
C GLN A 315 -15.32 -12.33 1.53
N ARG A 316 -16.39 -13.06 1.16
CA ARG A 316 -17.72 -12.93 1.76
C ARG A 316 -17.69 -13.16 3.26
N LYS A 317 -17.02 -14.22 3.72
CA LYS A 317 -16.79 -14.49 5.14
C LYS A 317 -16.03 -13.37 5.85
N GLY A 318 -15.02 -12.81 5.20
CA GLY A 318 -14.28 -11.65 5.71
C GLY A 318 -15.16 -10.40 5.88
N PHE A 319 -16.04 -10.11 4.92
CA PHE A 319 -16.99 -9.00 5.02
C PHE A 319 -18.01 -9.19 6.14
N VAL A 320 -18.60 -10.38 6.27
CA VAL A 320 -19.48 -10.74 7.39
C VAL A 320 -18.76 -10.56 8.73
N ARG A 321 -17.49 -10.94 8.82
CA ARG A 321 -16.70 -10.74 10.05
C ARG A 321 -16.40 -9.27 10.32
N LEU A 322 -16.09 -8.49 9.29
CA LEU A 322 -15.79 -7.05 9.41
C LEU A 322 -17.03 -6.24 9.80
N GLY A 323 -18.21 -6.59 9.29
CA GLY A 323 -19.49 -5.97 9.67
C GLY A 323 -19.84 -6.05 11.15
N LYS A 324 -19.26 -7.00 11.90
CA LYS A 324 -19.41 -7.10 13.37
C LYS A 324 -18.62 -6.02 14.13
N ALA A 325 -17.66 -5.35 13.50
CA ALA A 325 -16.88 -4.28 14.12
C ALA A 325 -17.43 -2.88 13.83
N ILE A 326 -18.22 -2.72 12.76
CA ILE A 326 -18.90 -1.47 12.36
C ILE A 326 -20.14 -1.26 13.24
N ASP A 327 -20.50 0.00 13.52
CA ASP A 327 -21.49 0.43 14.51
C ASP A 327 -21.13 0.12 15.98
N ARG A 328 -19.92 -0.38 16.25
CA ARG A 328 -19.43 -0.57 17.61
C ARG A 328 -19.42 0.76 18.36
N LYS A 329 -19.93 0.74 19.59
CA LYS A 329 -19.90 1.84 20.56
C LYS A 329 -18.77 1.64 21.55
N LYS A 330 -18.34 2.74 22.18
CA LYS A 330 -17.29 2.73 23.19
C LYS A 330 -17.60 1.81 24.37
N ASP A 331 -18.86 1.64 24.75
CA ASP A 331 -19.25 0.87 25.94
C ASP A 331 -19.68 -0.57 25.63
N ASP A 332 -19.59 -1.00 24.37
CA ASP A 332 -19.84 -2.39 23.98
C ASP A 332 -18.79 -3.33 24.61
N PRO A 333 -19.09 -4.64 24.76
CA PRO A 333 -18.10 -5.64 25.13
C PRO A 333 -16.89 -5.63 24.18
N ARG A 334 -15.74 -5.23 24.71
CA ARG A 334 -14.49 -5.04 23.95
C ARG A 334 -13.52 -6.20 24.20
N PRO A 335 -12.73 -6.61 23.18
CA PRO A 335 -11.55 -7.44 23.43
C PRO A 335 -10.55 -6.64 24.30
N PRO A 336 -9.67 -7.31 25.07
CA PRO A 336 -8.58 -6.66 25.80
C PRO A 336 -7.75 -5.77 24.86
N SER A 337 -7.91 -4.46 25.00
CA SER A 337 -7.37 -3.44 24.10
C SER A 337 -7.16 -2.13 24.87
N THR A 338 -6.22 -1.30 24.43
CA THR A 338 -6.00 0.03 25.01
C THR A 338 -6.48 1.15 24.09
N ASN A 339 -7.31 0.83 23.09
CA ASN A 339 -7.80 1.80 22.13
C ASN A 339 -8.87 2.67 22.79
N LYS A 340 -8.93 3.95 22.41
CA LYS A 340 -9.60 4.99 23.21
C LYS A 340 -10.94 5.46 22.66
N LEU A 341 -11.22 5.20 21.38
CA LEU A 341 -12.35 5.79 20.67
C LEU A 341 -13.59 4.88 20.75
N PHE A 342 -13.47 3.63 20.30
CA PHE A 342 -14.55 2.63 20.29
C PHE A 342 -14.09 1.18 20.53
N GLY A 343 -12.77 0.90 20.57
CA GLY A 343 -12.23 -0.40 20.96
C GLY A 343 -12.48 -1.52 19.95
N ALA A 344 -12.06 -1.30 18.71
CA ALA A 344 -11.92 -2.36 17.73
C ALA A 344 -10.98 -3.48 18.23
N GLY A 345 -11.16 -4.69 17.71
CA GLY A 345 -10.14 -5.73 17.72
C GLY A 345 -8.99 -5.34 16.78
N ALA A 346 -8.18 -4.38 17.21
CA ALA A 346 -7.04 -3.84 16.47
C ALA A 346 -6.01 -3.20 17.41
N TYR A 347 -4.77 -3.06 16.95
CA TYR A 347 -3.81 -2.13 17.55
C TYR A 347 -4.14 -0.70 17.08
N GLY A 348 -5.12 -0.06 17.72
CA GLY A 348 -5.59 1.28 17.39
C GLY A 348 -6.86 1.31 16.55
N ASP A 349 -7.82 2.10 17.01
CA ASP A 349 -9.09 2.42 16.36
C ASP A 349 -8.87 3.30 15.13
N CYS A 350 -7.98 4.31 15.19
CA CYS A 350 -7.65 5.13 14.02
C CYS A 350 -7.03 4.28 12.90
N TYR A 351 -6.11 3.38 13.26
CA TYR A 351 -5.51 2.42 12.33
C TYR A 351 -6.54 1.43 11.75
N PHE A 352 -7.47 0.94 12.59
CA PHE A 352 -8.55 0.08 12.12
C PHE A 352 -9.48 0.79 11.12
N LEU A 353 -9.86 2.05 11.39
CA LEU A 353 -10.66 2.85 10.45
C LEU A 353 -9.98 2.93 9.08
N TRP A 354 -8.68 3.24 9.00
CA TRP A 354 -7.93 3.18 7.74
C TRP A 354 -7.94 1.77 7.10
N GLY A 355 -8.00 0.69 7.89
CA GLY A 355 -8.32 -0.67 7.41
C GLY A 355 -9.66 -0.76 6.68
N VAL A 356 -10.73 -0.31 7.34
CA VAL A 356 -12.10 -0.35 6.80
C VAL A 356 -12.22 0.47 5.52
N GLU A 357 -11.69 1.69 5.52
CA GLU A 357 -11.78 2.62 4.38
C GLU A 357 -11.13 2.04 3.11
N ARG A 358 -9.87 1.60 3.17
CA ARG A 358 -9.20 1.00 2.00
C ARG A 358 -9.96 -0.20 1.44
N VAL A 359 -10.39 -1.11 2.31
CA VAL A 359 -11.16 -2.30 1.89
C VAL A 359 -12.48 -1.87 1.26
N ALA A 360 -13.22 -0.95 1.87
CA ALA A 360 -14.47 -0.48 1.33
C ALA A 360 -14.30 0.25 -0.02
N LEU A 361 -13.27 1.09 -0.17
CA LEU A 361 -12.99 1.77 -1.44
C LEU A 361 -12.61 0.78 -2.55
N ILE A 362 -11.63 -0.09 -2.30
CA ILE A 362 -11.11 -1.06 -3.29
C ILE A 362 -12.24 -1.96 -3.77
N TYR A 363 -13.02 -2.53 -2.84
CA TYR A 363 -14.19 -3.34 -3.18
C TYR A 363 -15.42 -2.51 -3.55
N GLY A 364 -15.33 -1.19 -3.75
CA GLY A 364 -16.45 -0.35 -4.18
C GLY A 364 -17.73 -0.54 -3.35
N LYS A 365 -17.59 -0.64 -2.02
CA LYS A 365 -18.69 -0.90 -1.09
C LYS A 365 -19.09 0.40 -0.37
N PRO A 366 -20.24 1.02 -0.70
CA PRO A 366 -20.76 2.14 0.08
C PRO A 366 -21.15 1.70 1.50
N THR A 367 -21.56 0.44 1.66
CA THR A 367 -21.89 -0.19 2.95
C THR A 367 -21.21 -1.55 3.11
N ILE A 368 -20.92 -1.95 4.34
CA ILE A 368 -20.47 -3.31 4.69
C ILE A 368 -21.53 -3.90 5.62
N GLU A 369 -22.07 -5.09 5.29
CA GLU A 369 -23.19 -5.71 6.00
C GLU A 369 -24.36 -4.74 6.28
N SER A 370 -24.73 -3.95 5.25
CA SER A 370 -25.76 -2.89 5.29
C SER A 370 -25.47 -1.69 6.21
N LYS A 371 -24.25 -1.56 6.75
CA LYS A 371 -23.83 -0.44 7.60
C LYS A 371 -23.02 0.59 6.83
N ASP A 372 -23.31 1.88 7.05
CA ASP A 372 -22.52 2.99 6.53
C ASP A 372 -21.27 3.19 7.38
N TRP A 373 -20.21 2.48 6.97
CA TRP A 373 -18.91 2.51 7.63
C TRP A 373 -18.27 3.90 7.62
N TYR A 374 -18.56 4.73 6.62
CA TYR A 374 -17.94 6.04 6.47
C TYR A 374 -18.57 7.03 7.42
N GLN A 375 -19.91 7.15 7.39
CA GLN A 375 -20.69 8.01 8.28
C GLN A 375 -20.48 7.64 9.75
N TRP A 376 -20.38 6.35 10.09
CA TRP A 376 -20.07 5.88 11.43
C TRP A 376 -18.69 6.35 11.91
N GLY A 377 -17.63 6.02 11.15
CA GLY A 377 -16.25 6.35 11.53
C GLY A 377 -15.95 7.85 11.50
N SER A 378 -16.56 8.60 10.58
CA SER A 378 -16.32 10.04 10.44
C SER A 378 -16.96 10.83 11.58
N GLU A 379 -18.18 10.48 11.98
CA GLU A 379 -18.83 11.09 13.15
C GLU A 379 -18.07 10.81 14.46
N ILE A 380 -17.47 9.62 14.61
CA ILE A 380 -16.57 9.34 15.74
C ILE A 380 -15.35 10.26 15.69
N LEU A 381 -14.64 10.33 14.57
CA LEU A 381 -13.44 11.17 14.45
C LEU A 381 -13.73 12.66 14.64
N ILE A 382 -14.80 13.20 14.04
CA ILE A 382 -15.21 14.61 14.22
C ILE A 382 -15.49 14.92 15.71
N LYS A 383 -16.19 14.03 16.42
CA LYS A 383 -16.54 14.22 17.84
C LYS A 383 -15.36 14.05 18.81
N THR A 384 -14.29 13.38 18.37
CA THR A 384 -13.13 13.02 19.21
C THR A 384 -11.86 13.80 18.89
N GLN A 385 -11.88 14.63 17.84
CA GLN A 385 -10.77 15.50 17.47
C GLN A 385 -10.45 16.46 18.62
N GLN A 386 -9.18 16.53 18.99
CA GLN A 386 -8.69 17.40 20.05
C GLN A 386 -8.75 18.88 19.62
N LYS A 387 -8.60 19.80 20.59
CA LYS A 387 -8.63 21.25 20.31
C LYS A 387 -7.52 21.68 19.33
N ASP A 388 -6.35 21.10 19.46
CA ASP A 388 -5.17 21.33 18.59
C ASP A 388 -5.30 20.74 17.18
N GLY A 389 -6.32 19.90 16.93
CA GLY A 389 -6.58 19.26 15.64
C GLY A 389 -6.14 17.79 15.56
N GLY A 390 -5.41 17.26 16.54
CA GLY A 390 -4.97 15.87 16.56
C GLY A 390 -5.99 14.87 17.12
N TRP A 391 -5.60 13.60 17.16
CA TRP A 391 -6.27 12.54 17.92
C TRP A 391 -5.28 11.82 18.84
N ILE A 392 -5.82 11.23 19.90
CA ILE A 392 -5.06 10.39 20.84
C ILE A 392 -5.79 9.05 20.95
N ASP A 393 -5.15 7.98 20.49
CA ASP A 393 -5.66 6.62 20.53
C ASP A 393 -4.58 5.66 21.04
N ARG A 394 -3.95 4.87 20.17
CA ARG A 394 -3.01 3.79 20.53
C ARG A 394 -1.54 4.17 20.34
N PHE A 395 -1.23 5.05 19.40
CA PHE A 395 0.14 5.41 19.04
C PHE A 395 0.51 6.81 19.54
N HIS A 396 1.61 7.36 19.03
CA HIS A 396 1.89 8.78 19.22
C HIS A 396 0.80 9.61 18.51
N PRO A 397 0.31 10.73 19.07
CA PRO A 397 -0.80 11.50 18.49
C PRO A 397 -0.64 11.86 17.01
N ALA A 398 0.58 12.20 16.56
CA ALA A 398 0.89 12.42 15.15
C ALA A 398 0.64 11.20 14.24
N ILE A 399 0.86 9.97 14.74
CA ILE A 399 0.61 8.72 14.00
C ILE A 399 -0.90 8.43 13.96
N ASP A 400 -1.58 8.55 15.10
CA ASP A 400 -3.05 8.38 15.17
C ASP A 400 -3.78 9.39 14.28
N THR A 401 -3.28 10.64 14.23
CA THR A 401 -3.81 11.71 13.38
C THR A 401 -3.58 11.44 11.89
N ALA A 402 -2.43 10.86 11.50
CA ALA A 402 -2.20 10.46 10.11
C ALA A 402 -3.22 9.38 9.65
N PHE A 403 -3.47 8.36 10.48
CA PHE A 403 -4.48 7.35 10.18
C PHE A 403 -5.92 7.92 10.13
N ALA A 404 -6.26 8.84 11.03
CA ALA A 404 -7.55 9.54 11.01
C ALA A 404 -7.75 10.35 9.72
N ILE A 405 -6.71 11.04 9.23
CA ILE A 405 -6.76 11.74 7.94
C ILE A 405 -6.98 10.75 6.79
N PHE A 406 -6.27 9.62 6.74
CA PHE A 406 -6.46 8.65 5.64
C PHE A 406 -7.91 8.16 5.54
N PHE A 407 -8.54 7.85 6.68
CA PHE A 407 -9.95 7.49 6.72
C PHE A 407 -10.85 8.62 6.22
N LEU A 408 -10.72 9.82 6.80
CA LEU A 408 -11.61 10.95 6.51
C LEU A 408 -11.48 11.43 5.06
N ALA A 409 -10.25 11.51 4.55
CA ALA A 409 -9.95 11.88 3.17
C ALA A 409 -10.34 10.80 2.15
N ARG A 410 -10.61 9.56 2.60
CA ARG A 410 -10.81 8.37 1.74
C ARG A 410 -9.59 8.17 0.83
N ALA A 411 -8.44 8.03 1.50
CA ALA A 411 -7.12 7.92 0.91
C ALA A 411 -6.94 6.63 0.08
N ASN A 412 -7.46 6.67 -1.15
CA ASN A 412 -7.32 5.58 -2.09
C ASN A 412 -5.87 5.45 -2.59
N LEU A 413 -5.02 4.78 -1.81
CA LEU A 413 -3.59 4.56 -2.11
C LEU A 413 -3.37 3.55 -3.26
N ALA A 414 -4.44 3.01 -3.84
CA ALA A 414 -4.44 2.04 -4.92
C ALA A 414 -5.60 2.33 -5.87
N THR A 415 -5.61 3.51 -6.48
CA THR A 415 -6.69 3.97 -7.37
C THR A 415 -6.92 2.99 -8.53
N ASP A 416 -5.83 2.53 -9.13
CA ASP A 416 -5.81 1.53 -10.21
C ASP A 416 -6.31 0.14 -9.76
N LEU A 417 -6.01 -0.30 -8.52
CA LEU A 417 -6.64 -1.49 -7.92
C LEU A 417 -8.16 -1.32 -7.84
N THR A 418 -8.60 -0.13 -7.41
CA THR A 418 -10.01 0.18 -7.23
C THR A 418 -10.74 0.23 -8.56
N GLU A 419 -10.14 0.82 -9.59
CA GLU A 419 -10.67 0.85 -10.96
C GLU A 419 -10.74 -0.55 -11.56
N SER A 420 -9.65 -1.33 -11.44
CA SER A 420 -9.58 -2.71 -11.91
C SER A 420 -10.61 -3.60 -11.21
N MET A 421 -10.85 -3.45 -9.90
CA MET A 421 -11.86 -4.22 -9.16
C MET A 421 -13.31 -3.77 -9.42
N ARG A 422 -13.54 -2.49 -9.73
CA ARG A 422 -14.90 -1.93 -9.95
C ARG A 422 -15.42 -2.13 -11.37
N SER A 423 -14.56 -2.17 -12.37
CA SER A 423 -14.93 -2.40 -13.78
C SER A 423 -15.50 -3.80 -14.07
N ARG A 424 -15.50 -4.69 -13.06
CA ARG A 424 -15.87 -6.11 -13.14
C ARG A 424 -17.23 -6.44 -12.51
N ARG A 425 -18.05 -5.43 -12.20
CA ARG A 425 -19.35 -5.56 -11.53
C ARG A 425 -20.52 -5.09 -12.38
#